data_AF-A0A948Z0J8-F1
#
_entry.id   AF-A0A948Z0J8-F1
#
_cell.length_a   1.000
_cell.length_b   1.000
_cell.length_c   1.000
_cell.angle_alpha   90.00
_cell.angle_beta   90.00
_cell.angle_gamma   90.00
#
_symmetry.space_group_name_H-M   'P 1'
#
loop_
_entity.id
_entity.type
_entity.pdbx_description
1 polymer ?
#
loop_
_entity_poly.entity_id
_entity_poly.type
_entity_poly.pdbx_seq_one_letter_code
_entity_poly.pdbx_strand_id
1 'polypeptide(L)'
;MLIIKGQSYPENSFKFYDPISQWLDMLFTTVEDDDGLIKLEISLPYINTSSTKCILMLLEKFEVAEKNGRNMDVTWYYDKENENELECAQDFKEFVELEFNLIAV
;
A
#
# COMPACT_ATOMS: atom_id res chain seq x y z
N MET A 1 -2.39 10.81 5.25
CA MET A 1 -2.29 10.34 3.86
C MET A 1 -0.87 9.84 3.61
N LEU A 2 -0.73 8.66 3.03
CA LEU A 2 0.54 8.07 2.59
C LEU A 2 0.51 7.93 1.07
N ILE A 3 1.60 8.33 0.40
CA ILE A 3 1.77 8.19 -1.05
C ILE A 3 3.06 7.41 -1.30
N ILE A 4 2.96 6.33 -2.06
CA ILE A 4 4.09 5.51 -2.51
C ILE A 4 4.12 5.59 -4.05
N LYS A 5 5.08 6.34 -4.59
CA LYS A 5 5.18 6.56 -6.04
C LYS A 5 6.61 6.39 -6.56
N GLY A 6 6.73 5.79 -7.74
CA GLY A 6 8.00 5.62 -8.46
C GLY A 6 8.36 4.15 -8.63
N GLN A 7 9.63 3.87 -8.89
CA GLN A 7 10.10 2.49 -9.01
C GLN A 7 10.71 2.02 -7.68
N SER A 8 10.47 0.77 -7.31
CA SER A 8 10.93 0.20 -6.04
C SER A 8 11.80 -1.04 -6.22
N TYR A 9 13.12 -0.83 -6.13
CA TYR A 9 14.13 -1.88 -6.25
C TYR A 9 15.38 -1.62 -5.37
N PRO A 10 15.24 -1.22 -4.10
CA PRO A 10 16.37 -1.03 -3.20
C PRO A 10 17.18 -2.33 -2.99
N GLU A 11 18.47 -2.17 -2.68
CA GLU A 11 19.37 -3.28 -2.34
C GLU A 11 18.89 -4.05 -1.09
N ASN A 12 18.34 -3.32 -0.10
CA ASN A 12 17.73 -3.89 1.09
C ASN A 12 16.34 -3.28 1.32
N SER A 13 15.32 -3.92 0.75
CA SER A 13 13.92 -3.45 0.83
C SER A 13 13.40 -3.41 2.25
N PHE A 14 13.74 -4.38 3.10
CA PHE A 14 13.29 -4.38 4.49
C PHE A 14 13.79 -3.16 5.25
N LYS A 15 15.09 -2.85 5.14
CA LYS A 15 15.65 -1.64 5.77
C LYS A 15 15.06 -0.35 5.18
N PHE A 16 14.73 -0.35 3.89
CA PHE A 16 14.13 0.80 3.23
C PHE A 16 12.69 1.07 3.70
N TYR A 17 11.87 0.03 3.84
CA TYR A 17 10.46 0.14 4.23
C TYR A 17 10.23 0.16 5.75
N ASP A 18 11.22 -0.22 6.56
CA ASP A 18 11.12 -0.28 8.03
C ASP A 18 10.62 1.05 8.67
N PRO A 19 11.14 2.24 8.28
CA PRO A 19 10.62 3.50 8.82
C PRO A 19 9.14 3.76 8.47
N ILE A 20 8.70 3.32 7.29
CA ILE A 20 7.31 3.46 6.84
C ILE A 20 6.41 2.51 7.65
N SER A 21 6.85 1.27 7.84
CA SER A 21 6.15 0.29 8.67
C SER A 21 5.96 0.79 10.11
N GLN A 22 7.02 1.30 10.74
CA GLN A 22 6.96 1.83 12.10
C GLN A 22 6.05 3.07 12.20
N TRP A 23 6.07 3.93 11.18
CA TRP A 23 5.18 5.09 11.10
C TRP A 23 3.71 4.67 11.02
N LEU A 24 3.38 3.63 10.24
CA LEU A 24 2.03 3.07 10.19
C LEU A 24 1.59 2.47 11.53
N ASP A 25 2.47 1.74 12.21
CA ASP A 25 2.17 1.17 13.53
C ASP A 25 1.83 2.27 14.55
N MET A 26 2.55 3.39 14.52
CA MET A 26 2.22 4.57 15.34
C MET A 26 0.91 5.23 14.89
N LEU A 27 0.70 5.40 13.59
CA LEU A 27 -0.50 6.05 13.06
C LEU A 27 -1.77 5.29 13.48
N PHE A 28 -1.79 3.97 13.30
CA PHE A 28 -2.98 3.15 13.58
C PHE A 28 -3.28 2.98 15.07
N THR A 29 -2.34 3.30 15.95
CA THR A 29 -2.52 3.24 17.41
C THR A 29 -2.82 4.59 18.06
N THR A 30 -2.45 5.71 17.42
CA THR A 30 -2.53 7.05 18.02
C THR A 30 -3.72 7.88 17.57
N VAL A 31 -4.21 7.64 16.36
CA VAL A 31 -5.40 8.29 15.80
C VAL A 31 -6.62 7.72 16.54
N GLU A 32 -7.60 8.51 16.99
CA GLU A 32 -8.84 7.95 17.58
C GLU A 32 -9.78 7.44 16.47
N ASP A 33 -10.72 6.55 16.77
CA ASP A 33 -11.60 5.95 15.75
C ASP A 33 -12.45 6.99 14.98
N ASP A 34 -12.57 8.21 15.51
CA ASP A 34 -13.32 9.34 14.93
C ASP A 34 -12.43 10.32 14.12
N ASP A 35 -11.11 10.10 14.04
CA ASP A 35 -10.13 11.06 13.48
C ASP A 35 -10.03 11.08 11.94
N GLY A 36 -11.05 10.60 11.24
CA GLY A 36 -11.21 10.81 9.80
C GLY A 36 -10.51 9.79 8.89
N LEU A 37 -10.65 10.02 7.59
CA LEU A 37 -10.31 9.08 6.52
C LEU A 37 -8.78 8.93 6.34
N ILE A 38 -8.26 7.71 6.47
CA ILE A 38 -6.87 7.39 6.16
C ILE A 38 -6.74 7.05 4.67
N LYS A 39 -5.94 7.81 3.95
CA LYS A 39 -5.69 7.63 2.51
C LYS A 39 -4.34 7.00 2.22
N LEU A 40 -4.33 5.98 1.36
CA LEU A 40 -3.14 5.36 0.77
C LEU A 40 -3.22 5.46 -0.76
N GLU A 41 -2.19 6.03 -1.37
CA GLU A 41 -2.04 6.08 -2.82
C GLU A 41 -0.78 5.34 -3.26
N ILE A 42 -0.90 4.45 -4.22
CA ILE A 42 0.21 3.65 -4.76
C ILE A 42 0.31 3.85 -6.26
N SER A 43 1.52 4.08 -6.77
CA SER A 43 1.82 4.15 -8.20
C SER A 43 3.23 3.62 -8.43
N LEU A 44 3.34 2.35 -8.82
CA LEU A 44 4.61 1.63 -8.88
C LEU A 44 4.84 1.00 -10.27
N PRO A 45 5.46 1.73 -11.22
CA PRO A 45 5.74 1.21 -12.56
C PRO A 45 6.65 -0.01 -12.61
N TYR A 46 7.46 -0.19 -11.56
CA TYR A 46 8.30 -1.36 -11.40
C TYR A 46 8.54 -1.63 -9.91
N ILE A 47 8.38 -2.88 -9.52
CA ILE A 47 8.69 -3.36 -8.18
C ILE A 47 9.47 -4.68 -8.28
N ASN A 48 10.58 -4.79 -7.56
CA ASN A 48 11.31 -6.06 -7.48
C ASN A 48 10.66 -6.99 -6.45
N THR A 49 10.97 -8.29 -6.52
CA THR A 49 10.39 -9.32 -5.62
C THR A 49 10.57 -9.01 -4.14
N SER A 50 11.70 -8.39 -3.75
CA SER A 50 11.93 -8.05 -2.34
C SER A 50 11.04 -6.90 -1.88
N SER A 51 10.75 -5.93 -2.75
CA SER A 51 9.87 -4.81 -2.45
C SER A 51 8.41 -5.23 -2.50
N THR A 52 8.03 -6.19 -3.36
CA THR A 52 6.68 -6.80 -3.39
C THR A 52 6.31 -7.33 -2.00
N LYS A 53 7.24 -8.04 -1.35
CA LYS A 53 7.02 -8.54 0.02
C LYS A 53 6.80 -7.40 1.02
N CYS A 54 7.59 -6.33 0.93
CA CYS A 54 7.44 -5.19 1.83
C CYS A 54 6.11 -4.47 1.60
N ILE A 55 5.70 -4.25 0.35
CA ILE A 55 4.39 -3.64 0.03
C ILE A 55 3.25 -4.51 0.52
N LEU A 56 3.32 -5.84 0.34
CA LEU A 56 2.33 -6.76 0.90
C LEU A 56 2.21 -6.59 2.42
N MET A 57 3.33 -6.56 3.15
CA MET A 57 3.32 -6.33 4.60
C MET A 57 2.71 -4.99 5.01
N LEU A 58 2.88 -3.93 4.18
CA LEU A 58 2.20 -2.66 4.44
C LEU A 58 0.69 -2.81 4.22
N LEU A 59 0.27 -3.42 3.12
CA LEU A 59 -1.15 -3.66 2.82
C LEU A 59 -1.81 -4.51 3.92
N GLU A 60 -1.19 -5.58 4.39
CA GLU A 60 -1.69 -6.39 5.52
C GLU A 60 -1.92 -5.54 6.78
N LYS A 61 -1.07 -4.53 7.05
CA LYS A 61 -1.28 -3.61 8.18
C LYS A 61 -2.49 -2.69 7.97
N PHE A 62 -2.69 -2.20 6.74
CA PHE A 62 -3.90 -1.45 6.39
C PHE A 62 -5.15 -2.34 6.56
N GLU A 63 -5.10 -3.60 6.14
CA GLU A 63 -6.22 -4.55 6.27
C GLU A 63 -6.61 -4.76 7.73
N VAL A 64 -5.62 -4.99 8.59
CA VAL A 64 -5.85 -5.16 10.04
C VAL A 64 -6.48 -3.89 10.63
N ALA A 65 -6.00 -2.71 10.23
CA ALA A 65 -6.54 -1.46 10.72
C ALA A 65 -7.97 -1.20 10.20
N GLU A 66 -8.28 -1.52 8.94
CA GLU A 66 -9.66 -1.44 8.40
C GLU A 66 -10.60 -2.38 9.17
N LYS A 67 -10.17 -3.63 9.42
CA LYS A 67 -10.91 -4.63 10.22
C LYS A 67 -11.14 -4.19 11.66
N ASN A 68 -10.29 -3.31 12.19
CA ASN A 68 -10.45 -2.70 13.52
C ASN A 68 -11.34 -1.44 13.51
N GLY A 69 -12.02 -1.14 12.39
CA GLY A 69 -12.99 -0.05 12.29
C GLY A 69 -12.43 1.26 11.76
N ARG A 70 -11.17 1.29 11.30
CA ARG A 70 -10.60 2.49 10.66
C ARG A 70 -11.21 2.71 9.29
N ASN A 71 -11.60 3.95 9.01
CA ASN A 71 -12.07 4.34 7.69
C ASN A 71 -10.87 4.55 6.75
N MET A 72 -10.84 3.80 5.64
CA MET A 72 -9.72 3.76 4.71
C MET A 72 -10.15 4.04 3.27
N ASP A 73 -9.26 4.67 2.52
CA ASP A 73 -9.37 4.86 1.08
C ASP A 73 -8.02 4.51 0.44
N VAL A 74 -7.98 3.36 -0.22
CA VAL A 74 -6.78 2.83 -0.88
C VAL A 74 -6.97 2.95 -2.38
N THR A 75 -6.08 3.70 -3.03
CA THR A 75 -6.08 3.90 -4.48
C THR A 75 -4.77 3.42 -5.09
N TRP A 76 -4.86 2.60 -6.12
CA TRP A 76 -3.72 2.12 -6.90
C TRP A 76 -3.82 2.67 -8.32
N TYR A 77 -2.85 3.51 -8.68
CA TYR A 77 -2.72 4.10 -9.99
C TYR A 77 -1.83 3.25 -10.89
N TYR A 78 -2.25 3.06 -12.13
CA TYR A 78 -1.51 2.30 -13.14
C TYR A 78 -1.55 2.99 -14.50
N ASP A 79 -0.49 2.85 -15.30
CA ASP A 79 -0.46 3.27 -16.70
C ASP A 79 -1.21 2.25 -17.59
N LYS A 80 -2.16 2.73 -18.42
CA LYS A 80 -2.90 1.86 -19.37
C LYS A 80 -2.01 1.19 -20.41
N GLU A 81 -0.88 1.78 -20.72
CA GLU A 81 0.09 1.25 -21.67
C GLU A 81 1.04 0.22 -21.03
N ASN A 82 1.03 0.08 -19.69
CA ASN A 82 1.83 -0.88 -18.95
C ASN A 82 0.96 -1.91 -18.24
N GLU A 83 0.62 -2.99 -18.95
CA GLU A 83 -0.21 -4.09 -18.43
C GLU A 83 0.33 -4.71 -17.13
N ASN A 84 1.66 -4.72 -16.94
CA ASN A 84 2.29 -5.27 -15.73
C ASN A 84 1.92 -4.51 -14.45
N GLU A 85 1.65 -3.20 -14.54
CA GLU A 85 1.25 -2.40 -13.37
C GLU A 85 -0.13 -2.81 -12.87
N LEU A 86 -1.06 -3.04 -13.80
CA LEU A 86 -2.40 -3.51 -13.48
C LEU A 86 -2.38 -4.93 -12.93
N GLU A 87 -1.64 -5.83 -13.59
CA GLU A 87 -1.48 -7.22 -13.14
C GLU A 87 -0.91 -7.26 -11.72
N CYS A 88 0.15 -6.49 -11.45
CA CYS A 88 0.73 -6.41 -10.10
C CYS A 88 -0.27 -5.92 -9.05
N ALA A 89 -1.10 -4.91 -9.36
CA ALA A 89 -2.13 -4.43 -8.45
C ALA A 89 -3.23 -5.48 -8.21
N GLN A 90 -3.57 -6.27 -9.22
CA GLN A 90 -4.53 -7.36 -9.12
C GLN A 90 -3.98 -8.53 -8.30
N ASP A 91 -2.71 -8.90 -8.48
CA ASP A 91 -2.05 -9.93 -7.69
C ASP A 91 -2.17 -9.61 -6.19
N PHE A 92 -1.93 -8.37 -5.78
CA PHE A 92 -2.08 -7.98 -4.37
C PHE A 92 -3.50 -8.21 -3.83
N LYS A 93 -4.55 -8.03 -4.64
CA LYS A 93 -5.94 -8.30 -4.22
C LYS A 93 -6.21 -9.78 -3.94
N GLU A 94 -5.39 -10.69 -4.46
CA GLU A 94 -5.51 -12.11 -4.13
C GLU A 94 -4.93 -12.43 -2.74
N PHE A 95 -4.08 -11.55 -2.20
CA PHE A 95 -3.38 -11.77 -0.92
C PHE A 95 -3.94 -10.98 0.25
N VAL A 96 -4.71 -9.92 0.02
CA VAL A 96 -5.34 -9.10 1.07
C VAL A 96 -6.82 -8.87 0.80
N GLU A 97 -7.62 -8.76 1.86
CA GLU A 97 -9.05 -8.48 1.77
C GLU A 97 -9.37 -6.97 1.68
N LEU A 98 -8.36 -6.13 1.46
CA LEU A 98 -8.52 -4.69 1.28
C LEU A 98 -9.12 -4.36 -0.09
N GLU A 99 -10.10 -3.46 -0.10
CA GLU A 99 -10.62 -2.90 -1.33
C GLU A 99 -9.70 -1.80 -1.89
N PHE A 100 -9.22 -2.00 -3.12
CA PHE A 100 -8.45 -0.97 -3.85
C PHE A 100 -9.28 -0.35 -4.97
N ASN A 101 -9.28 0.97 -5.02
CA ASN A 101 -9.68 1.74 -6.19
C ASN A 101 -8.56 1.66 -7.23
N LEU A 102 -8.76 0.91 -8.31
CA LEU A 102 -7.80 0.85 -9.42
C LEU A 102 -8.10 1.98 -10.41
N ILE A 103 -7.19 2.94 -10.55
CA ILE A 103 -7.37 4.12 -11.41
C ILE A 103 -6.28 4.15 -12.47
N ALA A 104 -6.69 4.12 -13.71
CA ALA A 104 -5.77 4.33 -14.81
C ALA A 104 -5.41 5.81 -14.97
N VAL A 105 -4.11 6.12 -15.08
CA VAL A 105 -3.57 7.48 -15.29
C VAL A 105 -3.08 7.71 -16.71
#